data_AF-A0A3B8SPH2-F1
#
_entry.id   AF-A0A3B8SPH2-F1
#
_cell.length_a   1.000
_cell.length_b   1.000
_cell.length_c   1.000
_cell.angle_alpha   90.00
_cell.angle_beta   90.00
_cell.angle_gamma   90.00
#
_symmetry.space_group_name_H-M   'P 1'
#
loop_
_entity.id
_entity.type
_entity.pdbx_description
1 polymer ?
#
loop_
_entity_poly.entity_id
_entity_poly.type
_entity_poly.pdbx_seq_one_letter_code
_entity_poly.pdbx_strand_id
1 'polypeptide(L)'
;MTSPKVVIMNKYTPSYKNLNFIYDSKQKVYNSTMNMFDYYSDNKKKAFFMLDYFSGKIGKDKEMNIIFENGDYATKSEIEKRKVDYTKYIENSNIYKLVISFPENYLEENVDIKELEKVMAKDIVPQFLKKCGFQDMKKMSYQFSLHTNTDNLHFHLSFAEKCPNYLSYGKIQYRHNGELTQEELNFFKNEILHYIEKEKIFTPLLKETNQELESLKKYFNPKDKNFLV
;
A
#
# COMPACT_ATOMS: atom_id res chain seq x y z
N MET A 1 -19.78 6.85 -15.50
CA MET A 1 -18.63 5.92 -15.61
C MET A 1 -18.83 4.81 -14.60
N THR A 2 -18.69 3.54 -15.00
CA THR A 2 -18.72 2.41 -14.06
C THR A 2 -17.41 2.35 -13.28
N SER A 3 -17.47 2.28 -11.95
CA SER A 3 -16.28 2.12 -11.11
C SER A 3 -15.49 0.88 -11.54
N PRO A 4 -14.15 0.97 -11.67
CA PRO A 4 -13.32 -0.16 -12.05
C PRO A 4 -13.48 -1.31 -11.05
N LYS A 5 -13.46 -2.55 -11.56
CA LYS A 5 -13.66 -3.77 -10.78
C LYS A 5 -12.41 -4.15 -9.96
N VAL A 6 -11.92 -3.23 -9.13
CA VAL A 6 -10.87 -3.51 -8.15
C VAL A 6 -11.43 -4.40 -7.04
N VAL A 7 -10.74 -5.50 -6.76
CA VAL A 7 -11.12 -6.49 -5.75
C VAL A 7 -10.12 -6.47 -4.61
N ILE A 8 -10.62 -6.39 -3.38
CA ILE A 8 -9.79 -6.54 -2.17
C ILE A 8 -10.23 -7.78 -1.44
N MET A 9 -9.29 -8.71 -1.25
CA MET A 9 -9.48 -9.90 -0.42
C MET A 9 -8.63 -9.78 0.84
N ASN A 10 -9.16 -10.24 1.96
CA ASN A 10 -8.45 -10.28 3.23
C ASN A 10 -8.41 -11.71 3.78
N LYS A 11 -7.24 -12.12 4.25
CA LYS A 11 -7.03 -13.23 5.18
C LYS A 11 -6.17 -12.74 6.34
N TYR A 12 -6.15 -13.50 7.43
CA TYR A 12 -5.23 -13.23 8.52
C TYR A 12 -4.60 -14.52 9.03
N THR A 13 -3.41 -14.39 9.60
CA THR A 13 -2.78 -15.41 10.44
C THR A 13 -2.93 -14.96 11.88
N PRO A 14 -3.54 -15.77 12.78
CA PRO A 14 -3.71 -15.38 14.17
C PRO A 14 -2.38 -15.30 14.92
N SER A 15 -2.38 -14.58 16.04
CA SER A 15 -1.27 -14.66 17.01
C SER A 15 -1.23 -16.01 17.72
N TYR A 16 -0.09 -16.33 18.33
CA TYR A 16 0.08 -17.52 19.16
C TYR A 16 -0.87 -17.57 20.36
N LYS A 17 -1.33 -16.41 20.84
CA LYS A 17 -2.30 -16.31 21.93
C LYS A 17 -3.75 -16.47 21.49
N ASN A 18 -4.01 -16.55 20.18
CA ASN A 18 -5.36 -16.59 19.63
C ASN A 18 -5.47 -17.54 18.43
N LEU A 19 -4.90 -18.75 18.55
CA LEU A 19 -4.95 -19.78 17.50
C LEU A 19 -6.39 -20.09 17.07
N ASN A 20 -6.56 -20.51 15.83
CA ASN A 20 -7.85 -20.90 15.26
C ASN A 20 -7.75 -22.27 14.58
N PHE A 21 -8.87 -22.77 14.04
CA PHE A 21 -8.91 -24.10 13.42
C PHE A 21 -7.94 -24.26 12.23
N ILE A 22 -7.72 -23.20 11.44
CA ILE A 22 -6.80 -23.23 10.29
C ILE A 22 -5.35 -23.22 10.77
N TYR A 23 -5.07 -22.44 11.82
CA TYR A 23 -3.76 -22.24 12.42
C TYR A 23 -3.75 -22.80 13.84
N ASP A 24 -3.88 -24.12 13.94
CA ASP A 24 -3.99 -24.88 15.20
C ASP A 24 -2.68 -25.00 15.99
N SER A 25 -1.56 -24.49 15.46
CA SER A 25 -0.24 -24.65 16.06
C SER A 25 0.65 -23.45 15.79
N LYS A 26 1.55 -23.17 16.74
CA LYS A 26 2.55 -22.10 16.61
C LYS A 26 3.40 -22.27 15.35
N GLN A 27 3.76 -23.50 15.00
CA GLN A 27 4.55 -23.78 13.79
C GLN A 27 3.82 -23.35 12.51
N LYS A 28 2.50 -23.59 12.39
CA LYS A 28 1.71 -23.14 11.23
C LYS A 28 1.65 -21.61 11.14
N VAL A 29 1.46 -20.92 12.27
CA VAL A 29 1.50 -19.45 12.34
C VAL A 29 2.87 -18.92 11.93
N TYR A 30 3.94 -19.50 12.47
CA TYR A 30 5.31 -19.15 12.14
C TYR A 30 5.59 -19.31 10.64
N ASN A 31 5.35 -20.50 10.10
CA ASN A 31 5.59 -20.81 8.68
C ASN A 31 4.77 -19.89 7.77
N SER A 32 3.49 -19.67 8.08
CA SER A 32 2.65 -18.77 7.29
C SER A 32 3.15 -17.32 7.31
N THR A 33 3.75 -16.88 8.42
CA THR A 33 4.31 -15.53 8.56
C THR A 33 5.64 -15.42 7.82
N MET A 34 6.54 -16.39 7.95
CA MET A 34 7.84 -16.35 7.27
C MET A 34 7.71 -16.51 5.76
N ASN A 35 6.90 -17.47 5.30
CA ASN A 35 6.68 -17.72 3.87
C ASN A 35 6.06 -16.51 3.14
N MET A 36 5.33 -15.65 3.87
CA MET A 36 4.80 -14.41 3.32
C MET A 36 5.93 -13.47 2.87
N PHE A 37 7.00 -13.32 3.67
CA PHE A 37 8.15 -12.50 3.29
C PHE A 37 8.86 -13.05 2.06
N ASP A 38 9.05 -14.37 1.99
CA ASP A 38 9.66 -15.02 0.84
C ASP A 38 8.80 -14.86 -0.41
N TYR A 39 7.47 -14.95 -0.26
CA TYR A 39 6.53 -14.78 -1.36
C TYR A 39 6.50 -13.35 -1.90
N TYR A 40 6.52 -12.34 -1.01
CA TYR A 40 6.45 -10.91 -1.36
C TYR A 40 7.77 -10.46 -2.00
N SER A 41 8.90 -10.85 -1.42
CA SER A 41 10.22 -10.41 -1.86
C SER A 41 10.72 -11.05 -3.16
N ASP A 42 9.93 -11.92 -3.80
CA ASP A 42 10.32 -12.65 -5.00
C ASP A 42 10.53 -11.72 -6.20
N ASN A 43 11.80 -11.49 -6.56
CA ASN A 43 12.19 -10.63 -7.67
C ASN A 43 11.67 -11.12 -9.04
N LYS A 44 11.30 -12.40 -9.18
CA LYS A 44 10.68 -12.90 -10.43
C LYS A 44 9.28 -12.33 -10.65
N LYS A 45 8.64 -11.77 -9.62
CA LYS A 45 7.30 -11.18 -9.67
C LYS A 45 7.32 -9.65 -9.71
N LYS A 46 8.50 -9.04 -9.66
CA LYS A 46 8.68 -7.58 -9.65
C LYS A 46 8.31 -7.01 -11.02
N ALA A 47 7.65 -5.86 -11.01
CA ALA A 47 7.48 -5.03 -12.19
C ALA A 47 8.85 -4.54 -12.66
N PHE A 48 9.27 -4.92 -13.87
CA PHE A 48 10.44 -4.33 -14.52
C PHE A 48 9.96 -3.27 -15.51
N PHE A 49 10.20 -1.99 -15.21
CA PHE A 49 9.89 -0.93 -16.16
C PHE A 49 10.99 -0.83 -17.23
N MET A 50 10.61 -0.41 -18.43
CA MET A 50 11.53 -0.23 -19.56
C MET A 50 12.72 0.69 -19.21
N LEU A 51 12.54 1.68 -18.33
CA LEU A 51 13.62 2.52 -17.78
C LEU A 51 14.61 1.75 -16.89
N ASP A 52 14.15 0.74 -16.15
CA ASP A 52 15.01 -0.09 -15.31
C ASP A 52 15.92 -0.97 -16.19
N TYR A 53 15.42 -1.40 -17.35
CA TYR A 53 16.19 -2.08 -18.39
C TYR A 53 17.25 -1.17 -19.01
N PHE A 54 16.89 0.05 -19.42
CA PHE A 54 17.83 0.99 -20.03
C PHE A 54 18.87 1.56 -19.06
N SER A 55 18.55 1.66 -17.77
CA SER A 55 19.48 2.15 -16.75
C SER A 55 20.49 1.09 -16.28
N GLY A 56 20.37 -0.17 -16.73
CA GLY A 56 21.27 -1.26 -16.34
C GLY A 56 21.18 -1.64 -14.86
N LYS A 57 20.07 -1.28 -14.19
CA LYS A 57 19.78 -1.62 -12.77
C LYS A 57 19.30 -3.06 -12.60
N ILE A 58 18.73 -3.65 -13.66
CA ILE A 58 18.32 -5.05 -13.68
C ILE A 58 19.52 -5.95 -13.35
N GLY A 59 19.41 -6.70 -12.25
CA GLY A 59 20.43 -7.65 -11.78
C GLY A 59 21.54 -7.07 -10.89
N LYS A 60 21.52 -5.76 -10.60
CA LYS A 60 22.48 -5.10 -9.67
C LYS A 60 21.86 -4.63 -8.35
N ASP A 61 20.53 -4.62 -8.27
CA ASP A 61 19.82 -4.09 -7.11
C ASP A 61 19.93 -5.03 -5.90
N LYS A 62 20.42 -4.49 -4.78
CA LYS A 62 20.34 -5.12 -3.44
C LYS A 62 18.89 -5.18 -2.93
N GLU A 63 18.01 -4.44 -3.59
CA GLU A 63 16.61 -4.26 -3.27
C GLU A 63 15.78 -5.44 -3.77
N MET A 64 14.81 -5.85 -2.95
CA MET A 64 13.91 -6.97 -3.22
C MET A 64 12.52 -6.45 -3.56
N ASN A 65 11.61 -7.28 -4.07
CA ASN A 65 10.25 -6.87 -4.45
C ASN A 65 9.31 -6.61 -3.24
N ILE A 66 9.74 -5.87 -2.23
CA ILE A 66 8.93 -5.59 -1.04
C ILE A 66 9.22 -4.19 -0.54
N ILE A 67 8.18 -3.42 -0.29
CA ILE A 67 8.24 -2.03 0.13
C ILE A 67 7.81 -1.95 1.59
N PHE A 68 8.58 -1.21 2.38
CA PHE A 68 8.31 -0.97 3.79
C PHE A 68 7.60 0.36 4.01
N GLU A 69 7.29 0.65 5.27
CA GLU A 69 6.50 1.80 5.72
C GLU A 69 7.14 3.15 5.32
N ASN A 70 8.45 3.18 5.09
CA ASN A 70 9.18 4.34 4.60
C ASN A 70 8.96 4.64 3.11
N GLY A 71 8.33 3.72 2.36
CA GLY A 71 8.09 3.83 0.92
C GLY A 71 9.27 3.43 0.05
N ASP A 72 10.31 2.85 0.63
CA ASP A 72 11.47 2.36 -0.12
C ASP A 72 11.42 0.82 -0.23
N TYR A 73 11.99 0.29 -1.31
CA TYR A 73 12.19 -1.15 -1.46
C TYR A 73 13.21 -1.65 -0.43
N ALA A 74 12.87 -2.73 0.26
CA ALA A 74 13.73 -3.30 1.28
C ALA A 74 14.87 -4.10 0.67
N THR A 75 16.04 -4.03 1.28
CA THR A 75 17.14 -4.94 1.01
C THR A 75 16.93 -6.30 1.65
N LYS A 76 17.64 -7.32 1.17
CA LYS A 76 17.64 -8.66 1.79
C LYS A 76 17.97 -8.62 3.30
N SER A 77 18.92 -7.78 3.73
CA SER A 77 19.28 -7.67 5.15
C SER A 77 18.16 -7.09 6.00
N GLU A 78 17.44 -6.10 5.47
CA GLU A 78 16.30 -5.49 6.16
C GLU A 78 15.11 -6.45 6.26
N ILE A 79 14.88 -7.28 5.24
CA ILE A 79 13.87 -8.34 5.29
C ILE A 79 14.19 -9.38 6.37
N GLU A 80 15.44 -9.82 6.50
CA GLU A 80 15.82 -10.78 7.54
C GLU A 80 15.67 -10.17 8.95
N LYS A 81 16.01 -8.90 9.14
CA LYS A 81 15.71 -8.17 10.39
C LYS A 81 14.20 -8.11 10.65
N ARG A 82 13.40 -7.80 9.62
CA ARG A 82 11.95 -7.74 9.71
C ARG A 82 11.33 -9.09 10.06
N LYS A 83 11.84 -10.20 9.51
CA LYS A 83 11.42 -11.57 9.88
C LYS A 83 11.65 -11.82 11.37
N VAL A 84 12.82 -11.46 11.90
CA VAL A 84 13.13 -11.55 13.34
C VAL A 84 12.15 -10.72 14.17
N ASP A 85 11.83 -9.49 13.77
CA ASP A 85 10.84 -8.69 14.47
C ASP A 85 9.44 -9.33 14.44
N TYR A 86 9.04 -9.88 13.30
CA TYR A 86 7.75 -10.57 13.17
C TYR A 86 7.66 -11.84 14.02
N THR A 87 8.77 -12.52 14.33
CA THR A 87 8.75 -13.62 15.32
C THR A 87 8.28 -13.16 16.71
N LYS A 88 8.54 -11.89 17.06
CA LYS A 88 8.08 -11.31 18.33
C LYS A 88 6.63 -10.82 18.21
N TYR A 89 6.26 -10.25 17.06
CA TYR A 89 4.92 -9.70 16.86
C TYR A 89 3.85 -10.80 16.87
N ILE A 90 4.10 -11.95 16.24
CA ILE A 90 3.15 -13.08 16.21
C ILE A 90 2.85 -13.69 17.58
N GLU A 91 3.62 -13.37 18.63
CA GLU A 91 3.26 -13.77 19.99
C GLU A 91 1.91 -13.19 20.43
N ASN A 92 1.56 -11.98 19.97
CA ASN A 92 0.36 -11.27 20.42
C ASN A 92 -0.47 -10.66 19.29
N SER A 93 0.15 -10.19 18.21
CA SER A 93 -0.52 -9.57 17.08
C SER A 93 -0.93 -10.58 16.02
N ASN A 94 -2.14 -10.41 15.48
CA ASN A 94 -2.50 -11.04 14.21
C ASN A 94 -1.65 -10.45 13.08
N ILE A 95 -1.41 -11.25 12.03
CA ILE A 95 -0.81 -10.80 10.77
C ILE A 95 -1.91 -10.75 9.73
N TYR A 96 -2.33 -9.54 9.37
CA TYR A 96 -3.32 -9.32 8.33
C TYR A 96 -2.64 -9.39 6.97
N LYS A 97 -3.30 -10.02 6.00
CA LYS A 97 -2.79 -10.23 4.64
C LYS A 97 -3.90 -9.89 3.66
N LEU A 98 -3.67 -8.88 2.84
CA LEU A 98 -4.60 -8.38 1.85
C LEU A 98 -4.04 -8.60 0.45
N VAL A 99 -4.92 -8.90 -0.49
CA VAL A 99 -4.63 -8.88 -1.92
C VAL A 99 -5.53 -7.83 -2.55
N ILE A 100 -4.93 -6.83 -3.21
CA ILE A 100 -5.63 -5.81 -3.98
C ILE A 100 -5.36 -6.11 -5.45
N SER A 101 -6.37 -6.59 -6.18
CA SER A 101 -6.26 -6.94 -7.58
C SER A 101 -6.97 -5.91 -8.45
N PHE A 102 -6.28 -5.47 -9.51
CA PHE A 102 -6.78 -4.49 -10.45
C PHE A 102 -7.15 -5.18 -11.76
N PRO A 103 -8.12 -4.62 -12.51
CA PRO A 103 -8.34 -5.04 -13.88
C PRO A 103 -7.06 -4.92 -14.72
N GLU A 104 -6.91 -5.79 -15.70
CA GLU A 104 -5.84 -5.77 -16.70
C GLU A 104 -5.62 -4.35 -17.25
N ASN A 105 -4.35 -3.95 -17.39
CA ASN A 105 -3.87 -2.64 -17.86
C ASN A 105 -4.29 -1.42 -17.03
N TYR A 106 -5.18 -1.55 -16.03
CA TYR A 106 -5.75 -0.40 -15.33
C TYR A 106 -4.70 0.43 -14.58
N LEU A 107 -3.73 -0.20 -13.89
CA LEU A 107 -2.70 0.58 -13.21
C LEU A 107 -1.76 1.28 -14.21
N GLU A 108 -1.29 0.53 -15.20
CA GLU A 108 -0.30 1.01 -16.19
C GLU A 108 -0.83 2.17 -17.03
N GLU A 109 -2.13 2.19 -17.32
CA GLU A 109 -2.77 3.24 -18.12
C GLU A 109 -3.11 4.51 -17.32
N ASN A 110 -3.22 4.42 -15.99
CA ASN A 110 -3.88 5.48 -15.20
C ASN A 110 -2.98 6.12 -14.13
N VAL A 111 -1.83 5.54 -13.78
CA VAL A 111 -0.97 6.08 -12.72
C VAL A 111 0.51 5.74 -12.90
N ASP A 112 1.40 6.59 -12.41
CA ASP A 112 2.80 6.20 -12.19
C ASP A 112 2.85 5.24 -11.00
N ILE A 113 3.15 3.97 -11.29
CA ILE A 113 3.18 2.90 -10.30
C ILE A 113 4.20 3.18 -9.18
N LYS A 114 5.36 3.76 -9.48
CA LYS A 114 6.37 4.04 -8.45
C LYS A 114 5.91 5.15 -7.49
N GLU A 115 5.17 6.12 -8.00
CA GLU A 115 4.55 7.15 -7.15
C GLU A 115 3.35 6.59 -6.37
N LEU A 116 2.53 5.74 -6.98
CA LEU A 116 1.48 5.01 -6.28
C LEU A 116 2.05 4.21 -5.11
N GLU A 117 3.15 3.48 -5.31
CA GLU A 117 3.82 2.72 -4.25
C GLU A 117 4.24 3.63 -3.08
N LYS A 118 4.84 4.79 -3.34
CA LYS A 118 5.22 5.73 -2.29
C LYS A 118 4.01 6.29 -1.53
N VAL A 119 2.95 6.66 -2.25
CA VAL A 119 1.72 7.19 -1.66
C VAL A 119 0.98 6.11 -0.88
N MET A 120 0.96 4.87 -1.38
CA MET A 120 0.48 3.71 -0.65
C MET A 120 1.19 3.57 0.70
N ALA A 121 2.52 3.62 0.71
CA ALA A 121 3.30 3.48 1.94
C ALA A 121 3.10 4.63 2.93
N LYS A 122 3.11 5.88 2.46
CA LYS A 122 3.20 7.07 3.32
C LYS A 122 1.85 7.66 3.68
N ASP A 123 0.80 7.37 2.93
CA ASP A 123 -0.49 8.02 3.07
C ASP A 123 -1.66 7.03 3.12
N ILE A 124 -1.92 6.30 2.03
CA ILE A 124 -3.14 5.49 1.91
C ILE A 124 -3.19 4.37 2.95
N VAL A 125 -2.12 3.58 3.12
CA VAL A 125 -2.10 2.50 4.12
C VAL A 125 -2.21 3.07 5.55
N PRO A 126 -1.45 4.11 5.96
CA PRO A 126 -1.67 4.77 7.25
C PRO A 126 -3.11 5.23 7.50
N GLN A 127 -3.77 5.85 6.52
CA GLN A 127 -5.17 6.28 6.65
C GLN A 127 -6.10 5.08 6.82
N PHE A 128 -5.91 4.02 6.04
CA PHE A 128 -6.65 2.78 6.17
C PHE A 128 -6.46 2.11 7.55
N LEU A 129 -5.23 2.05 8.06
CA LEU A 129 -4.96 1.49 9.39
C LEU A 129 -5.63 2.32 10.50
N LYS A 130 -5.64 3.65 10.37
CA LYS A 130 -6.42 4.51 11.29
C LYS A 130 -7.92 4.22 11.21
N LYS A 131 -8.47 4.06 10.01
CA LYS A 131 -9.87 3.64 9.81
C LYS A 131 -10.16 2.28 10.48
N CYS A 132 -9.18 1.38 10.49
CA CYS A 132 -9.25 0.10 11.18
C CYS A 132 -9.15 0.18 12.72
N GLY A 133 -9.08 1.39 13.29
CA GLY A 133 -9.03 1.61 14.74
C GLY A 133 -7.63 1.59 15.36
N PHE A 134 -6.56 1.46 14.56
CA PHE A 134 -5.19 1.55 15.05
C PHE A 134 -4.78 3.01 15.28
N GLN A 135 -4.20 3.31 16.43
CA GLN A 135 -4.03 4.70 16.89
C GLN A 135 -2.70 5.32 16.44
N ASP A 136 -1.58 4.62 16.65
CA ASP A 136 -0.24 5.14 16.38
C ASP A 136 0.46 4.33 15.29
N MET A 137 0.76 4.95 14.15
CA MET A 137 1.41 4.28 13.02
C MET A 137 2.85 3.86 13.35
N LYS A 138 3.52 4.49 14.32
CA LYS A 138 4.86 4.06 14.76
C LYS A 138 4.82 2.68 15.42
N LYS A 139 3.66 2.31 16.00
CA LYS A 139 3.38 1.00 16.60
C LYS A 139 2.85 -0.02 15.60
N MET A 140 2.64 0.37 14.33
CA MET A 140 2.30 -0.56 13.26
C MET A 140 3.57 -0.96 12.52
N SER A 141 3.59 -2.20 12.03
CA SER A 141 4.48 -2.62 10.95
C SER A 141 3.65 -3.06 9.77
N TYR A 142 4.00 -2.62 8.57
CA TYR A 142 3.36 -3.03 7.34
C TYR A 142 4.35 -3.08 6.18
N GLN A 143 4.02 -3.90 5.20
CA GLN A 143 4.80 -4.07 4.00
C GLN A 143 3.88 -4.49 2.86
N PHE A 144 4.24 -4.11 1.64
CA PHE A 144 3.51 -4.55 0.47
C PHE A 144 4.42 -4.78 -0.72
N SER A 145 3.89 -5.47 -1.72
CA SER A 145 4.61 -5.85 -2.93
C SER A 145 3.65 -5.84 -4.11
N LEU A 146 4.06 -5.26 -5.23
CA LEU A 146 3.36 -5.40 -6.49
C LEU A 146 3.84 -6.66 -7.20
N HIS A 147 2.90 -7.55 -7.52
CA HIS A 147 3.16 -8.73 -8.33
C HIS A 147 2.62 -8.53 -9.73
N THR A 148 3.49 -8.79 -10.73
CA THR A 148 3.18 -8.64 -12.16
C THR A 148 3.22 -9.95 -12.93
N ASN A 149 3.36 -11.08 -12.23
CA ASN A 149 3.49 -12.40 -12.83
C ASN A 149 2.15 -13.02 -13.27
N THR A 150 1.10 -12.21 -13.39
CA THR A 150 -0.26 -12.57 -13.79
C THR A 150 -0.87 -11.41 -14.56
N ASP A 151 -1.84 -11.68 -15.44
CA ASP A 151 -2.51 -10.66 -16.28
C ASP A 151 -3.10 -9.49 -15.45
N ASN A 152 -3.65 -9.81 -14.27
CA ASN A 152 -4.12 -8.79 -13.34
C ASN A 152 -3.01 -8.42 -12.37
N LEU A 153 -2.50 -7.20 -12.49
CA LEU A 153 -1.59 -6.62 -11.50
C LEU A 153 -2.26 -6.62 -10.13
N HIS A 154 -1.50 -6.97 -9.10
CA HIS A 154 -2.04 -7.03 -7.75
C HIS A 154 -1.00 -6.74 -6.67
N PHE A 155 -1.42 -5.96 -5.68
CA PHE A 155 -0.62 -5.75 -4.48
C PHE A 155 -0.93 -6.84 -3.46
N HIS A 156 0.12 -7.37 -2.86
CA HIS A 156 0.02 -8.06 -1.58
C HIS A 156 0.40 -7.07 -0.48
N LEU A 157 -0.47 -6.86 0.50
CA LEU A 157 -0.23 -6.02 1.67
C LEU A 157 -0.30 -6.88 2.92
N SER A 158 0.61 -6.68 3.86
CA SER A 158 0.48 -7.26 5.18
C SER A 158 0.84 -6.27 6.28
N PHE A 159 0.23 -6.44 7.45
CA PHE A 159 0.47 -5.59 8.60
C PHE A 159 0.26 -6.30 9.93
N ALA A 160 0.90 -5.76 10.96
CA ALA A 160 0.87 -6.24 12.34
C ALA A 160 1.09 -5.09 13.34
N GLU A 161 0.61 -5.28 14.56
CA GLU A 161 0.90 -4.43 15.71
C GLU A 161 2.26 -4.82 16.32
N LYS A 162 3.18 -3.86 16.42
CA LYS A 162 4.47 -4.04 17.13
C LYS A 162 4.24 -4.20 18.64
N CYS A 163 3.24 -3.49 19.16
CA CYS A 163 2.76 -3.50 20.54
C CYS A 163 1.28 -3.06 20.55
N PRO A 164 0.53 -3.18 21.67
CA PRO A 164 -0.89 -2.84 21.70
C PRO A 164 -1.19 -1.45 21.10
N ASN A 165 -2.08 -1.39 20.12
CA ASN A 165 -2.35 -0.18 19.35
C ASN A 165 -3.80 -0.01 18.88
N TYR A 166 -4.66 -0.99 19.14
CA TYR A 166 -6.07 -0.94 18.75
C TYR A 166 -6.93 -0.39 19.89
N LEU A 167 -7.75 0.63 19.57
CA LEU A 167 -8.70 1.20 20.53
C LEU A 167 -9.99 0.36 20.56
N SER A 168 -10.24 -0.29 21.70
CA SER A 168 -11.43 -1.10 21.94
C SER A 168 -12.05 -0.70 23.26
N TYR A 169 -13.33 -0.31 23.25
CA TYR A 169 -14.06 0.11 24.47
C TYR A 169 -13.27 1.10 25.35
N GLY A 170 -12.61 2.09 24.71
CA GLY A 170 -11.84 3.13 25.41
C GLY A 170 -10.46 2.69 25.92
N LYS A 171 -10.01 1.47 25.63
CA LYS A 171 -8.71 0.94 26.06
C LYS A 171 -7.84 0.55 24.86
N ILE A 172 -6.54 0.80 24.96
CA ILE A 172 -5.56 0.34 23.97
C ILE A 172 -5.18 -1.10 24.28
N GLN A 173 -5.38 -1.99 23.30
CA GLN A 173 -5.07 -3.41 23.38
C GLN A 173 -4.63 -3.93 22.01
N TYR A 174 -4.29 -5.21 21.90
CA TYR A 174 -4.14 -5.86 20.59
C TYR A 174 -5.51 -6.11 19.96
N ARG A 175 -5.62 -5.96 18.63
CA ARG A 175 -6.82 -6.35 17.89
C ARG A 175 -6.86 -7.87 17.77
N HIS A 176 -7.70 -8.50 18.58
CA HIS A 176 -7.89 -9.96 18.54
C HIS A 176 -8.74 -10.43 17.36
N ASN A 177 -9.70 -9.61 16.91
CA ASN A 177 -10.50 -9.92 15.74
C ASN A 177 -9.66 -9.83 14.47
N GLY A 178 -9.43 -10.97 13.81
CA GLY A 178 -8.63 -11.06 12.58
C GLY A 178 -9.41 -10.67 11.32
N GLU A 179 -10.73 -10.54 11.40
CA GLU A 179 -11.56 -10.12 10.28
C GLU A 179 -11.61 -8.59 10.18
N LEU A 180 -11.39 -8.10 8.96
CA LEU A 180 -11.70 -6.74 8.58
C LEU A 180 -13.14 -6.67 8.06
N THR A 181 -13.85 -5.62 8.48
CA THR A 181 -15.21 -5.34 8.04
C THR A 181 -15.23 -4.90 6.57
N GLN A 182 -16.36 -5.10 5.90
CA GLN A 182 -16.54 -4.62 4.53
C GLN A 182 -16.38 -3.10 4.41
N GLU A 183 -16.75 -2.35 5.45
CA GLU A 183 -16.57 -0.90 5.50
C GLU A 183 -15.08 -0.52 5.50
N GLU A 184 -14.25 -1.18 6.31
CA GLU A 184 -12.79 -0.98 6.33
C GLU A 184 -12.17 -1.29 4.96
N LEU A 185 -12.56 -2.40 4.34
CA LEU A 185 -12.06 -2.79 3.01
C LEU A 185 -12.53 -1.84 1.90
N ASN A 186 -13.77 -1.38 1.96
CA ASN A 186 -14.30 -0.41 1.00
C ASN A 186 -13.63 0.95 1.15
N PHE A 187 -13.35 1.40 2.38
CA PHE A 187 -12.59 2.61 2.61
C PHE A 187 -11.21 2.52 1.94
N PHE A 188 -10.48 1.43 2.17
CA PHE A 188 -9.17 1.23 1.55
C PHE A 188 -9.22 1.24 0.02
N LYS A 189 -10.19 0.53 -0.56
CA LYS A 189 -10.43 0.54 -2.01
C LYS A 189 -10.70 1.96 -2.51
N ASN A 190 -11.52 2.72 -1.81
CA ASN A 190 -11.90 4.07 -2.22
C ASN A 190 -10.72 5.04 -2.16
N GLU A 191 -9.85 4.94 -1.15
CA GLU A 191 -8.63 5.77 -1.09
C GLU A 191 -7.68 5.50 -2.26
N ILE A 192 -7.49 4.22 -2.60
CA ILE A 192 -6.68 3.83 -3.77
C ILE A 192 -7.28 4.39 -5.07
N LEU A 193 -8.58 4.17 -5.28
CA LEU A 193 -9.27 4.66 -6.47
C LEU A 193 -9.29 6.19 -6.53
N HIS A 194 -9.47 6.86 -5.40
CA HIS A 194 -9.46 8.31 -5.33
C HIS A 194 -8.11 8.87 -5.77
N TYR A 195 -7.00 8.28 -5.31
CA TYR A 195 -5.67 8.69 -5.75
C TYR A 195 -5.47 8.48 -7.26
N ILE A 196 -5.87 7.31 -7.79
CA ILE A 196 -5.73 7.02 -9.23
C ILE A 196 -6.56 7.99 -10.08
N GLU A 197 -7.83 8.24 -9.70
CA GLU A 197 -8.69 9.20 -10.42
C GLU A 197 -8.15 10.65 -10.31
N LYS A 198 -7.57 11.01 -9.16
CA LYS A 198 -6.88 12.29 -8.96
C LYS A 198 -5.72 12.47 -9.95
N GLU A 199 -4.85 11.48 -10.06
CA GLU A 199 -3.70 11.52 -10.97
C GLU A 199 -4.11 11.47 -12.44
N LYS A 200 -5.14 10.69 -12.76
CA LYS A 200 -5.66 10.56 -14.13
C LYS A 200 -6.31 11.84 -14.66
N ILE A 201 -7.18 12.47 -13.86
CA ILE A 201 -8.07 13.54 -14.35
C ILE A 201 -7.63 14.89 -13.82
N PHE A 202 -7.46 15.01 -12.51
CA PHE A 202 -7.34 16.31 -11.86
C PHE A 202 -5.96 16.92 -12.01
N THR A 203 -4.89 16.11 -11.92
CA THR A 203 -3.52 16.61 -12.08
C THR A 203 -3.25 17.17 -13.49
N PRO A 204 -3.66 16.49 -14.59
CA PRO A 204 -3.54 17.05 -15.94
C PRO A 204 -4.36 18.32 -16.15
N LEU A 205 -5.63 18.32 -15.71
CA LEU A 205 -6.52 19.48 -15.84
C LEU A 205 -5.93 20.70 -15.11
N LEU A 206 -5.37 20.51 -13.92
CA LEU A 206 -4.76 21.58 -13.14
C LEU A 206 -3.48 22.11 -13.80
N LYS A 207 -2.68 21.25 -14.45
CA LYS A 207 -1.52 21.68 -15.24
C LYS A 207 -1.95 22.51 -16.45
N GLU A 208 -2.96 22.05 -17.19
CA GLU A 208 -3.51 22.76 -18.35
C GLU A 208 -4.09 24.13 -17.94
N THR A 209 -4.94 24.15 -16.90
CA THR A 209 -5.53 25.40 -16.37
C THR A 209 -4.46 26.39 -15.93
N ASN A 210 -3.39 25.93 -15.27
CA ASN A 210 -2.29 26.80 -14.87
C ASN A 210 -1.50 27.33 -16.09
N GLN A 211 -1.29 26.52 -17.12
CA GLN A 211 -0.65 26.96 -18.36
C GLN A 211 -1.50 28.01 -19.09
N GLU A 212 -2.82 27.82 -19.14
CA GLU A 212 -3.77 28.79 -19.69
C GLU A 212 -3.77 30.10 -18.89
N LEU A 213 -3.79 30.03 -17.57
CA LEU A 213 -3.70 31.21 -16.69
C LEU A 213 -2.40 31.99 -16.92
N GLU A 214 -1.26 31.32 -17.02
CA GLU A 214 0.02 31.96 -17.33
C GLU A 214 0.04 32.56 -18.74
N SER A 215 -0.63 31.93 -19.71
CA SER A 215 -0.83 32.51 -21.04
C SER A 215 -1.67 33.78 -20.98
N LEU A 216 -2.81 33.76 -20.29
CA LEU A 216 -3.72 34.91 -20.13
C LEU A 216 -3.05 36.08 -19.43
N LYS A 217 -2.21 35.84 -18.42
CA LYS A 217 -1.42 36.89 -17.73
C LYS A 217 -0.48 37.66 -18.67
N LYS A 218 -0.11 37.11 -19.83
CA LYS A 218 0.68 37.86 -20.84
C LYS A 218 -0.15 38.93 -21.55
N TYR A 219 -1.46 38.74 -21.64
CA TYR A 219 -2.39 39.64 -22.34
C TYR A 219 -3.09 40.61 -21.39
N PHE A 220 -3.18 40.26 -20.10
CA PHE A 220 -3.78 41.10 -19.07
C PHE A 220 -2.73 41.52 -18.05
N ASN A 221 -2.31 42.79 -18.12
CA ASN A 221 -1.53 43.39 -17.05
C ASN A 221 -2.48 43.79 -15.91
N PRO A 222 -2.32 43.26 -14.68
CA PRO A 222 -3.21 43.56 -13.55
C PRO A 222 -3.23 45.03 -13.15
N LYS A 223 -2.29 45.83 -13.66
CA LYS A 223 -2.19 47.28 -13.44
C LYS A 223 -2.88 48.11 -14.52
N ASP A 224 -3.30 47.50 -15.61
CA ASP A 224 -4.05 48.19 -16.64
C ASP A 224 -5.45 48.46 -16.09
N LYS A 225 -5.80 49.74 -15.92
CA LYS A 225 -7.18 50.12 -15.65
C LYS A 225 -7.98 49.78 -16.90
N ASN A 226 -8.88 48.81 -16.81
CA ASN A 226 -9.87 48.58 -17.84
C ASN A 226 -10.60 49.91 -18.11
N PHE A 227 -10.36 50.50 -19.27
CA PHE A 227 -11.16 51.58 -19.80
C PHE A 227 -12.51 50.99 -20.22
N LEU A 228 -13.38 50.75 -19.25
CA LEU A 228 -14.82 50.72 -19.51
C LEU A 228 -15.25 52.19 -19.51
N VAL A 229 -15.38 52.72 -20.73
CA VAL A 229 -16.10 53.97 -21.05
C VAL A 229 -17.59 53.69 -20.96
#